data_AF-A0A954KW07-F1
#
_entry.id   AF-A0A954KW07-F1
#
_cell.length_a   1.000
_cell.length_b   1.000
_cell.length_c   1.000
_cell.angle_alpha   90.00
_cell.angle_beta   90.00
_cell.angle_gamma   90.00
#
_symmetry.space_group_name_H-M   'P 1'
#
loop_
_entity.id
_entity.type
_entity.pdbx_description
1 polymer ?
#
loop_
_entity_poly.entity_id
_entity_poly.type
_entity_poly.pdbx_seq_one_letter_code
_entity_poly.pdbx_strand_id
1 'polypeptide(L)'
;EELRALERFSRQREELEAKFFQLAAASGKPRGLRWIGCDWKQSVTFARDVQSGLISAFAGIEIRFEAIAGSEMEEVAAVGDVRDASAVFHYQNGSWGTGGKALFNMPPELAIERLAGQFTPLDAPPLK
;
A
#
# COMPACT_ATOMS: atom_id res chain seq x y z
N GLU A 1 -21.22 1.63 -8.59
CA GLU A 1 -19.90 2.17 -8.98
C GLU A 1 -18.77 1.40 -8.28
N GLU A 2 -18.90 1.18 -6.98
CA GLU A 2 -17.96 0.41 -6.15
C GLU A 2 -17.67 -0.99 -6.70
N LEU A 3 -18.70 -1.79 -7.01
CA LEU A 3 -18.49 -3.14 -7.60
C LEU A 3 -17.63 -3.12 -8.88
N ARG A 4 -17.79 -2.11 -9.73
CA ARG A 4 -16.97 -1.95 -10.94
C ARG A 4 -15.54 -1.55 -10.60
N ALA A 5 -15.35 -0.71 -9.59
CA ALA A 5 -14.02 -0.35 -9.10
C ALA A 5 -13.30 -1.58 -8.55
N LEU A 6 -13.95 -2.39 -7.72
CA LEU A 6 -13.40 -3.63 -7.17
C LEU A 6 -13.04 -4.65 -8.26
N GLU A 7 -13.93 -4.87 -9.23
CA GLU A 7 -13.66 -5.77 -10.37
C GLU A 7 -12.46 -5.28 -11.19
N ARG A 8 -12.36 -3.97 -11.43
CA ARG A 8 -11.21 -3.38 -12.14
C ARG A 8 -9.92 -3.52 -11.35
N PHE A 9 -9.97 -3.34 -10.03
CA PHE A 9 -8.80 -3.52 -9.17
C PHE A 9 -8.24 -4.93 -9.31
N SER A 10 -9.11 -5.94 -9.22
CA SER A 10 -8.74 -7.35 -9.38
C SER A 10 -8.05 -7.61 -10.73
N ARG A 11 -8.59 -7.06 -11.82
CA ARG A 11 -8.02 -7.23 -13.18
C ARG A 11 -6.71 -6.48 -13.41
N GLN A 12 -6.52 -5.35 -12.73
CA GLN A 12 -5.35 -4.47 -12.91
C GLN A 12 -4.31 -4.66 -11.81
N ARG A 13 -4.52 -5.63 -10.92
CA ARG A 13 -3.75 -5.80 -9.69
C ARG A 13 -2.25 -5.87 -9.97
N GLU A 14 -1.81 -6.79 -10.83
CA GLU A 14 -0.38 -6.97 -11.13
C GLU A 14 0.28 -5.70 -11.71
N GLU A 15 -0.43 -4.96 -12.58
CA GLU A 15 0.06 -3.70 -13.15
C GLU A 15 0.20 -2.61 -12.07
N LEU A 16 -0.79 -2.51 -11.19
CA LEU A 16 -0.79 -1.57 -10.07
C LEU A 16 0.31 -1.88 -9.08
N GLU A 17 0.53 -3.16 -8.77
CA GLU A 17 1.59 -3.66 -7.89
C GLU A 17 2.99 -3.31 -8.44
N ALA A 18 3.23 -3.57 -9.73
CA ALA A 18 4.47 -3.20 -10.38
C ALA A 18 4.71 -1.67 -10.36
N LYS A 19 3.68 -0.89 -10.70
CA LYS A 19 3.75 0.59 -10.69
C LYS A 19 3.98 1.14 -9.28
N PHE A 20 3.34 0.54 -8.27
CA PHE A 20 3.55 0.89 -6.87
C PHE A 20 5.01 0.71 -6.49
N PHE A 21 5.59 -0.47 -6.73
CA PHE A 21 6.95 -0.77 -6.31
C PHE A 21 7.96 0.19 -6.96
N GLN A 22 7.80 0.48 -8.26
CA GLN A 22 8.63 1.46 -8.97
C GLN A 22 8.58 2.84 -8.31
N LEU A 23 7.38 3.35 -8.02
CA LEU A 23 7.22 4.68 -7.39
C LEU A 23 7.70 4.71 -5.93
N ALA A 24 7.40 3.66 -5.16
CA ALA A 24 7.79 3.55 -3.77
C ALA A 24 9.32 3.47 -3.63
N ALA A 25 9.99 2.62 -4.42
CA ALA A 25 11.44 2.50 -4.43
C ALA A 25 12.13 3.80 -4.88
N ALA A 26 11.57 4.50 -5.87
CA ALA A 26 12.09 5.80 -6.32
C ALA A 26 11.87 6.94 -5.31
N SER A 27 10.91 6.80 -4.39
CA SER A 27 10.57 7.86 -3.43
C SER A 27 11.64 8.11 -2.35
N GLY A 28 12.55 7.16 -2.12
CA GLY A 28 13.60 7.25 -1.10
C GLY A 28 13.06 7.32 0.34
N LYS A 29 11.82 6.88 0.58
CA LYS A 29 11.19 6.82 1.91
C LYS A 29 11.10 5.37 2.39
N PRO A 30 11.47 5.04 3.64
CA PRO A 30 12.02 5.93 4.67
C PRO A 30 13.44 6.42 4.33
N ARG A 31 13.82 7.60 4.83
CA ARG A 31 15.16 8.16 4.57
C ARG A 31 16.24 7.21 5.11
N GLY A 32 17.36 7.11 4.40
CA GLY A 32 18.46 6.23 4.77
C GLY A 32 18.22 4.76 4.47
N LEU A 33 17.06 4.39 3.93
CA LEU A 33 16.72 3.01 3.58
C LEU A 33 16.45 2.87 2.07
N ARG A 34 16.89 1.75 1.52
CA ARG A 34 16.57 1.32 0.16
C ARG A 34 15.59 0.16 0.21
N TRP A 35 14.56 0.21 -0.62
CA TRP A 35 13.66 -0.92 -0.84
C TRP A 35 14.38 -1.95 -1.70
N ILE A 36 14.56 -3.16 -1.16
CA ILE A 36 15.24 -4.25 -1.87
C ILE A 36 14.30 -5.41 -2.23
N GLY A 37 13.10 -5.45 -1.63
CA GLY A 37 12.09 -6.44 -1.95
C GLY A 37 10.70 -6.03 -1.43
N CYS A 38 9.67 -6.54 -2.09
CA CYS A 38 8.27 -6.34 -1.74
C CYS A 38 7.50 -7.60 -2.11
N ASP A 39 6.97 -8.30 -1.11
CA ASP A 39 6.13 -9.48 -1.30
C ASP A 39 4.67 -9.08 -1.10
N TRP A 40 3.80 -9.43 -2.06
CA TRP A 40 2.39 -9.03 -2.05
C TRP A 40 1.53 -10.08 -1.35
N LYS A 41 0.70 -9.64 -0.40
CA LYS A 41 -0.27 -10.48 0.29
C LYS A 41 -1.59 -10.51 -0.45
N GLN A 42 -2.34 -11.59 -0.32
CA GLN A 42 -3.68 -11.67 -0.89
C GLN A 42 -4.67 -10.68 -0.24
N SER A 43 -4.41 -10.26 1.01
CA SER A 43 -5.29 -9.35 1.75
C SER A 43 -5.37 -7.98 1.08
N VAL A 44 -6.60 -7.56 0.80
CA VAL A 44 -6.91 -6.22 0.31
C VAL A 44 -8.17 -5.75 1.01
N THR A 45 -8.13 -4.53 1.52
CA THR A 45 -9.31 -3.88 2.10
C THR A 45 -9.67 -2.64 1.30
N PHE A 46 -10.95 -2.47 1.03
CA PHE A 46 -11.45 -1.32 0.27
C PHE A 46 -12.18 -0.37 1.21
N ALA A 47 -11.99 0.92 0.99
CA ALA A 47 -12.66 1.96 1.76
C ALA A 47 -12.90 3.19 0.91
N ARG A 48 -13.84 4.03 1.31
CA ARG A 48 -14.05 5.35 0.74
C ARG A 48 -13.39 6.38 1.64
N ASP A 49 -12.54 7.21 1.06
CA ASP A 49 -11.98 8.39 1.73
C ASP A 49 -13.11 9.39 1.99
N VAL A 50 -13.28 9.80 3.25
CA VAL A 50 -14.35 10.71 3.68
C VAL A 50 -14.15 12.12 3.14
N GLN A 51 -12.89 12.57 3.01
CA GLN A 51 -12.57 13.93 2.57
C GLN A 51 -12.64 14.05 1.04
N SER A 52 -12.03 13.11 0.32
CA SER A 52 -11.96 13.16 -1.14
C SER A 52 -13.12 12.44 -1.85
N GLY A 53 -13.84 11.58 -1.14
CA GLY A 53 -14.88 10.71 -1.70
C GLY A 53 -14.35 9.57 -2.57
N LEU A 54 -13.03 9.46 -2.75
CA LEU A 54 -12.39 8.47 -3.61
C LEU A 54 -12.45 7.08 -2.98
N ILE A 55 -12.67 6.07 -3.81
CA ILE A 55 -12.52 4.68 -3.38
C ILE A 55 -11.03 4.37 -3.33
N SER A 56 -10.57 3.82 -2.21
CA SER A 56 -9.20 3.48 -1.94
C SER A 56 -9.07 1.99 -1.65
N ALA A 57 -7.95 1.40 -2.08
CA ALA A 57 -7.59 0.04 -1.76
C ALA A 57 -6.30 0.04 -0.94
N PHE A 58 -6.30 -0.74 0.13
CA PHE A 58 -5.15 -1.05 0.96
C PHE A 58 -4.76 -2.49 0.70
N ALA A 59 -3.68 -2.71 -0.04
CA ALA A 59 -3.18 -4.06 -0.32
C ALA A 59 -2.01 -4.40 0.61
N GLY A 60 -2.06 -5.58 1.21
CA GLY A 60 -1.03 -6.01 2.15
C GLY A 60 0.28 -6.29 1.43
N ILE A 61 1.38 -5.79 1.99
CA ILE A 61 2.73 -6.06 1.50
C ILE A 61 3.69 -6.32 2.66
N GLU A 62 4.71 -7.12 2.38
CA GLU A 62 5.87 -7.32 3.22
C GLU A 62 7.07 -6.69 2.54
N ILE A 63 7.69 -5.70 3.19
CA ILE A 63 8.78 -4.92 2.59
C ILE A 63 10.09 -5.28 3.26
N ARG A 64 11.13 -5.43 2.45
CA ARG A 64 12.51 -5.57 2.90
C ARG A 64 13.30 -4.31 2.62
N PHE A 65 14.02 -3.83 3.63
CA PHE A 65 14.91 -2.68 3.53
C PHE A 65 16.37 -3.08 3.65
N GLU A 66 17.22 -2.24 3.08
CA GLU A 66 18.65 -2.21 3.33
C GLU A 66 19.04 -0.80 3.76
N ALA A 67 19.94 -0.69 4.74
CA ALA A 67 20.51 0.59 5.10
C ALA A 67 21.39 1.11 3.96
N ILE A 68 21.26 2.39 3.65
CA ILE A 68 22.20 3.05 2.73
C ILE A 68 23.50 3.30 3.52
N ALA A 69 24.64 2.87 2.98
CA ALA A 69 25.95 3.11 3.58
C ALA A 69 26.18 4.60 3.85
N GLY A 70 26.68 4.93 5.04
CA GLY A 70 26.86 6.30 5.51
C GLY A 70 25.57 7.02 5.94
N SER A 71 24.43 6.31 6.05
CA SER A 71 23.19 6.87 6.58
C SER A 71 23.05 6.60 8.09
N GLU A 72 22.20 7.39 8.75
CA GLU A 72 21.83 7.19 10.16
C GLU A 72 21.24 5.80 10.47
N MET A 73 20.86 5.05 9.44
CA MET A 73 20.26 3.72 9.55
C MET A 73 21.28 2.59 9.43
N GLU A 74 22.56 2.86 9.14
CA GLU A 74 23.59 1.83 8.92
C GLU A 74 23.84 0.93 10.13
N GLU A 75 23.78 1.49 11.34
CA GLU A 75 24.05 0.75 12.59
C GLU A 75 22.77 0.18 13.25
N VAL A 76 21.60 0.38 12.65
CA VAL A 76 20.33 -0.06 13.23
C VAL A 76 20.04 -1.51 12.83
N ALA A 77 20.25 -2.44 13.78
CA ALA A 77 20.08 -3.88 13.55
C ALA A 77 18.70 -4.29 12.97
N ALA A 78 17.63 -3.56 13.32
CA ALA A 78 16.26 -3.84 12.86
C ALA A 78 15.96 -3.37 11.42
N VAL A 79 16.95 -2.91 10.66
CA VAL A 79 16.77 -2.43 9.29
C VAL A 79 16.57 -3.56 8.28
N GLY A 80 17.20 -4.72 8.51
CA GLY A 80 17.03 -5.89 7.66
C GLY A 80 15.70 -6.63 7.86
N ASP A 81 14.91 -6.23 8.86
CA ASP A 81 13.66 -6.91 9.20
C ASP A 81 12.58 -6.67 8.15
N VAL A 82 11.84 -7.73 7.84
CA VAL A 82 10.63 -7.66 7.03
C VAL A 82 9.58 -6.87 7.80
N ARG A 83 8.97 -5.87 7.14
CA ARG A 83 7.89 -5.08 7.75
C ARG A 83 6.58 -5.27 7.02
N ASP A 84 5.54 -5.56 7.80
CA ASP A 84 4.16 -5.47 7.36
C ASP A 84 3.80 -4.04 7.00
N ALA A 85 3.16 -3.86 5.85
CA ALA A 85 2.66 -2.57 5.40
C ALA A 85 1.43 -2.71 4.50
N SER A 86 0.79 -1.59 4.21
CA SER A 86 -0.26 -1.48 3.19
C SER A 86 0.16 -0.57 2.06
N ALA A 87 0.15 -1.06 0.83
CA ALA A 87 0.19 -0.25 -0.37
C ALA A 87 -1.16 0.44 -0.59
N VAL A 88 -1.13 1.75 -0.85
CA VAL A 88 -2.35 2.56 -1.05
C VAL A 88 -2.58 2.83 -2.54
N PHE A 89 -3.81 2.55 -2.97
CA PHE A 89 -4.30 2.83 -4.32
C PHE A 89 -5.58 3.66 -4.24
N HIS A 90 -5.84 4.47 -5.25
CA HIS A 90 -7.06 5.27 -5.38
C HIS A 90 -7.72 5.05 -6.73
N TYR A 91 -9.04 4.96 -6.73
CA TYR A 91 -9.87 4.87 -7.92
C TYR A 91 -10.43 6.25 -8.26
N GLN A 92 -10.07 6.75 -9.43
CA GLN A 92 -10.50 8.05 -9.92
C GLN A 92 -10.80 7.97 -11.42
N ASN A 93 -11.92 8.57 -11.84
CA ASN A 93 -12.32 8.70 -13.24
C ASN A 93 -12.27 7.39 -14.05
N GLY A 94 -12.66 6.27 -13.44
CA GLY A 94 -12.70 4.97 -14.11
C GLY A 94 -11.41 4.15 -14.08
N SER A 95 -10.36 4.66 -13.42
CA SER A 95 -9.03 4.05 -13.38
C SER A 95 -8.48 3.96 -11.96
N TRP A 96 -7.70 2.92 -11.69
CA TRP A 96 -6.90 2.82 -10.48
C TRP A 96 -5.52 3.43 -10.68
N GLY A 97 -5.00 4.06 -9.63
CA GLY A 97 -3.67 4.61 -9.60
C GLY A 97 -3.05 4.54 -8.21
N THR A 98 -1.75 4.80 -8.16
CA THR A 98 -0.98 4.90 -6.93
C THR A 98 0.09 5.98 -7.06
N GLY A 99 0.40 6.63 -5.94
CA GLY A 99 1.56 7.51 -5.80
C GLY A 99 2.76 6.84 -5.14
N GLY A 100 2.76 5.51 -4.96
CA GLY A 100 3.80 4.78 -4.21
C GLY A 100 3.71 4.95 -2.69
N LYS A 101 2.55 5.34 -2.16
CA LYS A 101 2.35 5.55 -0.72
C LYS A 101 2.17 4.20 0.00
N ALA A 102 3.08 3.90 0.92
CA ALA A 102 2.98 2.76 1.82
C ALA A 102 2.64 3.21 3.25
N LEU A 103 1.79 2.46 3.94
CA LEU A 103 1.54 2.60 5.37
C LEU A 103 2.36 1.53 6.11
N PHE A 104 3.52 1.90 6.64
CA PHE A 104 4.40 0.96 7.35
C PHE A 104 3.83 0.55 8.70
N ASN A 105 4.08 -0.70 9.09
CA ASN A 105 3.60 -1.32 10.33
C ASN A 105 2.06 -1.28 10.44
N MET A 106 1.37 -1.36 9.30
CA MET A 106 -0.08 -1.25 9.21
C MET A 106 -0.61 -2.15 8.10
N PRO A 107 -1.04 -3.39 8.42
CA PRO A 107 -1.71 -4.25 7.45
C PRO A 107 -3.12 -3.72 7.08
N PRO A 108 -3.72 -4.18 5.97
CA PRO A 108 -4.97 -3.62 5.43
C PRO A 108 -6.13 -3.60 6.42
N GLU A 109 -6.30 -4.68 7.18
CA GLU A 109 -7.35 -4.83 8.19
C GLU A 109 -7.21 -3.80 9.31
N LEU A 110 -5.98 -3.46 9.70
CA LEU A 110 -5.69 -2.46 10.72
C LEU A 110 -5.82 -1.04 10.18
N ALA A 111 -5.64 -0.83 8.87
CA ALA A 111 -5.71 0.49 8.26
C ALA A 111 -7.09 1.13 8.43
N ILE A 112 -8.18 0.35 8.33
CA ILE A 112 -9.54 0.84 8.53
C ILE A 112 -9.77 1.30 9.97
N GLU A 113 -9.32 0.51 10.94
CA GLU A 113 -9.47 0.83 12.35
C GLU A 113 -8.65 2.07 12.73
N ARG A 114 -7.37 2.10 12.32
CA ARG A 114 -6.44 3.18 12.67
C ARG A 114 -6.76 4.50 11.96
N LEU A 115 -7.38 4.43 10.79
CA LEU A 115 -7.80 5.59 10.02
C LEU A 115 -9.31 5.83 10.11
N ALA A 116 -9.94 5.37 11.20
CA ALA A 116 -11.34 5.63 11.49
C ALA A 116 -11.64 7.14 11.43
N GLY A 117 -12.75 7.48 10.76
CA GLY A 117 -13.15 8.86 10.50
C GLY A 117 -12.51 9.49 9.25
N GLN A 118 -11.41 8.93 8.73
CA GLN A 118 -10.85 9.31 7.43
C GLN A 118 -11.30 8.37 6.31
N PHE A 119 -11.54 7.10 6.64
CA PHE A 119 -12.02 6.09 5.70
C PHE A 119 -13.28 5.40 6.21
N THR A 120 -14.24 5.19 5.31
CA THR A 120 -15.42 4.35 5.54
C THR A 120 -15.24 3.02 4.82
N PRO A 121 -15.25 1.87 5.52
CA PRO A 121 -15.07 0.57 4.86
C PRO A 121 -16.15 0.32 3.81
N LEU A 122 -15.76 -0.32 2.70
CA LEU A 122 -16.68 -0.82 1.70
C LEU A 122 -16.91 -2.31 1.93
N ASP A 123 -18.17 -2.75 1.91
CA ASP A 123 -18.52 -4.17 1.89
C ASP A 123 -18.10 -4.76 0.54
N ALA A 124 -16.87 -5.26 0.50
CA ALA A 124 -16.26 -5.91 -0.65
C ALA A 124 -16.34 -7.43 -0.47
N PRO A 125 -16.83 -8.20 -1.45
CA PRO A 125 -16.58 -9.64 -1.43
C PRO A 125 -15.07 -9.90 -1.46
N PRO A 126 -14.58 -10.95 -0.78
CA PRO A 126 -13.16 -11.31 -0.84
C PRO A 126 -12.74 -11.48 -2.31
N LEU A 127 -11.61 -10.88 -2.67
CA LEU A 127 -11.02 -11.06 -3.99
C LEU A 127 -10.64 -12.54 -4.14
N LYS A 128 -11.11 -13.18 -5.22
CA LYS A 128 -10.77 -14.56 -5.57
C LYS A 128 -9.36 -14.68 -6.13
#